data_AF-A0A8H3LJS7-F1
#
_entry.id   AF-A0A8H3LJS7-F1
#
_cell.length_a   1.000
_cell.length_b   1.000
_cell.length_c   1.000
_cell.angle_alpha   90.00
_cell.angle_beta   90.00
_cell.angle_gamma   90.00
#
_symmetry.space_group_name_H-M   'P 1'
#
loop_
_entity.id
_entity.type
_entity.pdbx_description
1 polymer ?
#
loop_
_entity_poly.entity_id
_entity_poly.type
_entity_poly.pdbx_seq_one_letter_code
_entity_poly.pdbx_strand_id
1 'polypeptide(L)'
;MREAMDINNTRSIHKIVEDTLREAKHKQWDFNDFIVMATWKPKKKNLCVHRFIGRMREKNEMIPDPGERFNYVVVKGPPLYNEEGRKEQHRVGDYMEYADIAKELNMEIDINYYLEKTVGMCARFINEDDRYQPPPSHKIMQLKDSDEKEKQIDTYSQDEAKKWLKKYIKGL
;
A
#
# COMPACT_ATOMS: atom_id res chain seq x y z
N MET A 1 -8.95 14.80 11.48
CA MET A 1 -8.59 14.33 12.85
C MET A 1 -9.38 15.02 13.96
N ARG A 2 -9.47 16.36 14.03
CA ARG A 2 -10.17 17.05 15.13
C ARG A 2 -11.64 16.64 15.28
N GLU A 3 -12.34 16.49 14.15
CA GLU A 3 -13.73 16.03 14.12
C GLU A 3 -13.93 14.56 14.55
N ALA A 4 -12.92 13.72 14.37
CA ALA A 4 -13.00 12.32 14.80
C ALA A 4 -12.96 12.19 16.33
N MET A 5 -12.32 13.16 17.01
CA MET A 5 -12.18 13.23 18.47
C MET A 5 -13.21 14.16 19.12
N ASP A 6 -14.20 14.67 18.36
CA ASP A 6 -15.26 15.51 18.92
C ASP A 6 -16.14 14.67 19.87
N ILE A 7 -16.47 15.22 21.03
CA ILE A 7 -17.32 14.55 22.04
C ILE A 7 -18.72 14.23 21.49
N ASN A 8 -19.18 14.97 20.48
CA ASN A 8 -20.46 14.78 19.83
C ASN A 8 -20.37 13.89 18.58
N ASN A 9 -19.18 13.34 18.26
CA ASN A 9 -19.02 12.46 17.11
C ASN A 9 -19.71 11.11 17.36
N THR A 10 -20.75 10.82 16.59
CA THR A 10 -21.53 9.57 16.68
C THR A 10 -21.07 8.50 15.69
N ARG A 11 -20.06 8.78 14.85
CA ARG A 11 -19.55 7.83 13.87
C ARG A 11 -18.84 6.66 14.55
N SER A 12 -19.05 5.45 14.03
CA SER A 12 -18.23 4.31 14.42
C SER A 12 -16.77 4.51 13.98
N ILE A 13 -15.82 3.88 14.69
CA ILE A 13 -14.41 3.88 14.31
C ILE A 13 -14.23 3.38 12.87
N HIS A 14 -15.00 2.35 12.51
CA HIS A 14 -15.06 1.82 11.16
C HIS A 14 -15.39 2.90 10.11
N LYS A 15 -16.45 3.69 10.36
CA LYS A 15 -16.85 4.78 9.48
C LYS A 15 -15.80 5.90 9.41
N ILE A 16 -15.16 6.22 10.52
CA ILE A 16 -14.08 7.21 10.57
C ILE A 16 -12.91 6.77 9.68
N VAL A 17 -12.51 5.50 9.74
CA VAL A 17 -11.44 4.94 8.89
C VAL A 17 -11.84 4.98 7.41
N GLU A 18 -13.07 4.58 7.08
CA GLU A 18 -13.60 4.65 5.71
C GLU A 18 -13.56 6.08 5.14
N ASP A 19 -14.05 7.05 5.91
CA ASP A 19 -14.12 8.45 5.50
C ASP A 19 -12.72 9.04 5.36
N THR A 20 -11.81 8.72 6.29
CA THR A 20 -10.41 9.18 6.23
C THR A 20 -9.68 8.65 4.99
N LEU A 21 -9.85 7.37 4.66
CA LEU A 21 -9.25 6.79 3.45
C LEU A 21 -9.85 7.39 2.17
N ARG A 22 -11.16 7.66 2.16
CA ARG A 22 -11.86 8.32 1.06
C ARG A 22 -11.38 9.75 0.87
N GLU A 23 -11.30 10.52 1.94
CA GLU A 23 -10.74 11.87 1.92
C GLU A 23 -9.31 11.85 1.39
N ALA A 24 -8.46 10.96 1.91
CA ALA A 24 -7.08 10.81 1.45
C ALA A 24 -6.98 10.40 -0.03
N LYS A 25 -7.92 9.62 -0.55
CA LYS A 25 -7.97 9.23 -1.97
C LYS A 25 -8.22 10.41 -2.91
N HIS A 26 -9.08 11.34 -2.50
CA HIS A 26 -9.54 12.46 -3.34
C HIS A 26 -8.90 13.81 -2.98
N LYS A 27 -8.12 13.86 -1.90
CA LYS A 27 -7.36 15.04 -1.50
C LYS A 27 -6.35 15.42 -2.59
N GLN A 28 -6.18 16.72 -2.81
CA GLN A 28 -5.04 17.26 -3.55
C GLN A 28 -3.81 17.21 -2.65
N TRP A 29 -2.86 16.34 -2.99
CA TRP A 29 -1.61 16.16 -2.28
C TRP A 29 -0.49 16.99 -2.90
N ASP A 30 0.51 17.37 -2.09
CA ASP A 30 1.77 17.88 -2.62
C ASP A 30 2.56 16.69 -3.19
N PHE A 31 3.13 16.83 -4.39
CA PHE A 31 3.99 15.81 -4.98
C PHE A 31 5.10 15.35 -4.04
N ASN A 32 5.67 16.29 -3.27
CA ASN A 32 6.77 16.02 -2.36
C ASN A 32 6.36 15.07 -1.21
N ASP A 33 5.07 14.96 -0.89
CA ASP A 33 4.55 14.02 0.13
C ASP A 33 4.77 12.55 -0.28
N PHE A 34 5.00 12.27 -1.57
CA PHE A 34 5.15 10.92 -2.11
C PHE A 34 6.60 10.51 -2.39
N ILE A 35 7.56 11.41 -2.21
CA ILE A 35 8.97 11.13 -2.49
C ILE A 35 9.48 10.11 -1.47
N VAL A 36 9.89 8.95 -1.97
CA VAL A 36 10.51 7.88 -1.19
C VAL A 36 11.96 7.74 -1.61
N MET A 37 12.80 7.28 -0.68
CA MET A 37 14.22 7.06 -0.95
C MET A 37 14.55 5.56 -0.99
N ALA A 38 15.32 5.15 -1.99
CA ALA A 38 15.89 3.81 -2.10
C ALA A 38 17.42 3.88 -2.14
N THR A 39 18.09 2.74 -1.97
CA THR A 39 19.55 2.62 -2.12
C THR A 39 19.84 1.59 -3.18
N TRP A 40 20.68 1.93 -4.16
CA TRP A 40 21.09 0.98 -5.18
C TRP A 40 22.11 -0.01 -4.60
N LYS A 41 21.77 -1.30 -4.59
CA LYS A 41 22.65 -2.36 -4.10
C LYS A 41 22.65 -3.53 -5.10
N PRO A 42 23.53 -3.51 -6.12
CA PRO A 42 23.49 -4.50 -7.22
C PRO A 42 23.66 -5.94 -6.72
N LYS A 43 24.42 -6.14 -5.64
CA LYS A 43 24.65 -7.48 -5.05
C LYS A 43 23.47 -7.99 -4.21
N LYS A 44 22.49 -7.15 -3.85
CA LYS A 44 21.31 -7.57 -3.09
C LYS A 44 20.14 -7.87 -4.02
N LYS A 45 19.40 -8.95 -3.75
CA LYS A 45 18.23 -9.37 -4.53
C LYS A 45 16.98 -8.52 -4.22
N ASN A 46 17.04 -7.21 -4.50
CA ASN A 46 15.86 -6.34 -4.45
C ASN A 46 15.21 -6.26 -5.84
N LEU A 47 14.31 -7.20 -6.13
CA LEU A 47 13.69 -7.32 -7.46
C LEU A 47 13.01 -6.03 -7.94
N CYS A 48 12.44 -5.24 -7.04
CA CYS A 48 11.76 -3.98 -7.35
C CYS A 48 12.76 -2.93 -7.87
N VAL A 49 13.82 -2.67 -7.11
CA VAL A 49 14.85 -1.70 -7.49
C VAL A 49 15.65 -2.17 -8.71
N HIS A 50 15.95 -3.47 -8.81
CA HIS A 50 16.64 -4.01 -9.99
C HIS A 50 15.84 -3.83 -11.27
N ARG A 51 14.53 -4.04 -11.22
CA ARG A 51 13.61 -3.81 -12.35
C ARG A 51 13.56 -2.33 -12.73
N PHE A 52 13.44 -1.45 -11.74
CA PHE A 52 13.52 0.00 -11.94
C PHE A 52 14.83 0.40 -12.64
N ILE A 53 15.98 -0.03 -12.12
CA ILE A 53 17.31 0.29 -12.69
C ILE A 53 17.47 -0.32 -14.09
N GLY A 54 16.95 -1.53 -14.33
CA GLY A 54 16.93 -2.13 -15.66
C GLY A 54 16.22 -1.24 -16.68
N ARG A 55 15.02 -0.76 -16.33
CA ARG A 55 14.24 0.18 -17.15
C ARG A 55 14.96 1.51 -17.36
N MET A 56 15.63 2.04 -16.34
CA MET A 56 16.45 3.26 -16.48
C MET A 56 17.58 3.09 -17.49
N ARG A 57 18.26 1.94 -17.47
CA ARG A 57 19.30 1.64 -18.47
C ARG A 57 18.73 1.54 -19.89
N GLU A 58 17.58 0.91 -20.06
CA GLU A 58 16.91 0.80 -21.36
C GLU A 58 16.51 2.18 -21.91
N LYS A 59 16.11 3.10 -21.04
CA LYS A 59 15.83 4.50 -21.38
C LYS A 59 17.08 5.37 -21.58
N ASN A 60 18.29 4.81 -21.39
CA ASN A 60 19.55 5.53 -21.38
C ASN A 60 19.62 6.65 -20.32
N GLU A 61 18.95 6.46 -19.19
CA GLU A 61 18.97 7.36 -18.04
C GLU A 61 20.17 7.06 -17.13
N MET A 62 20.64 8.08 -16.40
CA MET A 62 21.69 7.90 -15.41
C MET A 62 21.22 6.98 -14.28
N ILE A 63 22.02 5.96 -13.97
CA ILE A 63 21.79 5.08 -12.83
C ILE A 63 22.66 5.52 -11.65
N PRO A 64 22.21 5.32 -10.40
CA PRO A 64 22.99 5.69 -9.22
C PRO A 64 24.18 4.74 -9.09
N ASP A 65 25.24 5.20 -8.45
CA ASP A 65 26.38 4.36 -8.12
C ASP A 65 26.01 3.27 -7.10
N PRO A 66 26.70 2.11 -7.10
CA PRO A 66 26.49 1.10 -6.07
C PRO A 66 26.68 1.66 -4.66
N GLY A 67 25.61 1.64 -3.87
CA GLY A 67 25.56 2.17 -2.51
C GLY A 67 24.91 3.56 -2.41
N GLU A 68 24.70 4.23 -3.54
CA GLU A 68 24.08 5.55 -3.59
C GLU A 68 22.57 5.49 -3.30
N ARG A 69 22.05 6.56 -2.68
CA ARG A 69 20.63 6.74 -2.45
C ARG A 69 20.02 7.58 -3.56
N PHE A 70 18.81 7.24 -3.97
CA PHE A 70 18.06 8.00 -4.96
C PHE A 70 16.61 8.17 -4.52
N ASN A 71 16.01 9.27 -4.97
CA ASN A 71 14.63 9.62 -4.71
C ASN A 71 13.75 9.12 -5.85
N TYR A 72 12.62 8.51 -5.51
CA TYR A 72 11.66 7.99 -6.48
C TYR A 72 10.23 8.17 -5.98
N VAL A 73 9.30 8.10 -6.92
CA VAL A 73 7.86 8.00 -6.66
C VAL A 73 7.28 6.81 -7.42
N VAL A 74 6.08 6.36 -7.05
CA VAL A 74 5.32 5.37 -7.82
C VAL A 74 4.21 6.09 -8.57
N VAL A 75 4.26 6.00 -9.90
CA VAL A 75 3.34 6.68 -10.81
C VAL A 75 2.28 5.71 -11.34
N LYS A 76 1.14 6.23 -11.79
CA LYS A 76 0.19 5.45 -12.57
C LYS A 76 0.76 5.17 -13.95
N GLY A 77 0.42 4.01 -14.49
CA GLY A 77 0.75 3.64 -15.86
C GLY A 77 -0.24 2.63 -16.41
N PRO A 78 -0.30 2.46 -17.73
CA PRO A 78 -1.10 1.42 -18.34
C PRO A 78 -0.58 0.04 -17.94
N PRO A 79 -1.44 -1.00 -17.94
CA PRO A 79 -0.98 -2.37 -17.85
C PRO A 79 0.06 -2.68 -18.92
N LEU A 80 1.11 -3.41 -18.52
CA LEU A 80 2.10 -3.92 -19.45
C LEU A 80 1.66 -5.26 -20.01
N TYR A 81 2.12 -5.58 -21.22
CA TYR A 81 1.83 -6.81 -21.93
C TYR A 81 3.13 -7.41 -22.44
N ASN A 82 3.24 -8.73 -22.39
CA ASN A 82 4.38 -9.43 -22.97
C ASN A 82 4.25 -9.48 -24.51
N GLU A 83 5.28 -10.01 -25.18
CA GLU A 83 5.31 -10.14 -26.65
C GLU A 83 4.16 -10.98 -27.23
N GLU A 84 3.60 -11.89 -26.43
CA GLU A 84 2.43 -12.72 -26.78
C GLU A 84 1.09 -11.99 -26.56
N GLY A 85 1.11 -10.71 -26.18
CA GLY A 85 -0.10 -9.92 -25.89
C GLY A 85 -0.80 -10.28 -24.58
N ARG A 86 -0.14 -11.03 -23.68
CA ARG A 86 -0.67 -11.39 -22.36
C ARG A 86 -0.35 -10.30 -21.35
N LYS A 87 -1.35 -9.92 -20.56
CA LYS A 87 -1.18 -8.91 -19.49
C LYS A 87 -0.14 -9.39 -18.48
N GLU A 88 0.89 -8.59 -18.29
CA GLU A 88 1.91 -8.86 -17.28
C GLU A 88 1.39 -8.61 -15.87
N GLN A 89 1.99 -9.31 -14.91
CA GLN A 89 1.74 -9.03 -13.51
C GLN A 89 2.22 -7.62 -13.18
N HIS A 90 1.35 -6.82 -12.55
CA HIS A 90 1.71 -5.49 -12.07
C HIS A 90 2.81 -5.60 -10.99
N ARG A 91 3.99 -5.01 -11.25
CA ARG A 91 5.11 -4.95 -10.30
C ARG A 91 5.52 -3.50 -10.10
N VAL A 92 5.64 -3.09 -8.83
CA VAL A 92 5.94 -1.71 -8.44
C VAL A 92 7.17 -1.14 -9.16
N GLY A 93 8.22 -1.93 -9.36
CA GLY A 93 9.44 -1.49 -10.02
C GLY A 93 9.26 -1.03 -11.47
N ASP A 94 8.21 -1.48 -12.15
CA ASP A 94 7.86 -1.02 -13.52
C ASP A 94 7.26 0.40 -13.51
N TYR A 95 6.67 0.79 -12.39
CA TYR A 95 5.95 2.06 -12.18
C TYR A 95 6.69 3.00 -11.22
N MET A 96 7.90 2.64 -10.77
CA MET A 96 8.78 3.56 -10.06
C MET A 96 9.41 4.52 -11.06
N GLU A 97 9.45 5.81 -10.75
CA GLU A 97 10.14 6.83 -11.56
C GLU A 97 10.99 7.72 -10.67
N TYR A 98 12.09 8.29 -11.20
CA TYR A 98 12.86 9.27 -10.44
C TYR A 98 11.98 10.48 -10.10
N ALA A 99 12.14 10.99 -8.88
CA ALA A 99 11.23 12.01 -8.36
C ALA A 99 11.30 13.34 -9.13
N ASP A 100 12.48 13.74 -9.60
CA ASP A 100 12.69 14.90 -10.46
C ASP A 100 12.06 14.72 -11.84
N ILE A 101 12.31 13.59 -12.51
CA ILE A 101 11.72 13.27 -13.83
C ILE A 101 10.19 13.24 -13.74
N ALA A 102 9.64 12.54 -12.75
CA ALA A 102 8.19 12.44 -12.57
C ALA A 102 7.55 13.80 -12.31
N LYS A 103 8.25 14.70 -11.60
CA LYS A 103 7.79 16.06 -11.34
C LYS A 103 7.86 16.94 -12.59
N GLU A 104 8.95 16.87 -13.35
CA GLU A 104 9.14 17.62 -14.59
C GLU A 104 8.11 17.24 -15.65
N LEU A 105 7.84 15.93 -15.79
CA LEU A 105 6.86 15.39 -16.73
C LEU A 105 5.42 15.40 -16.21
N ASN A 106 5.19 15.94 -15.00
CA ASN A 106 3.89 15.98 -14.33
C ASN A 106 3.16 14.61 -14.35
N MET A 107 3.90 13.55 -14.03
CA MET A 107 3.38 12.18 -14.04
C MET A 107 2.39 11.99 -12.89
N GLU A 108 1.28 11.32 -13.19
CA GLU A 108 0.24 11.08 -12.19
C GLU A 108 0.71 10.07 -11.14
N ILE A 109 0.63 10.41 -9.86
CA ILE A 109 1.00 9.52 -8.75
C ILE A 109 -0.05 8.41 -8.56
N ASP A 110 0.40 7.18 -8.31
CA ASP A 110 -0.50 6.11 -7.90
C ASP A 110 -0.85 6.22 -6.42
N ILE A 111 -1.85 7.06 -6.10
CA ILE A 111 -2.35 7.25 -4.72
C ILE A 111 -2.76 5.91 -4.08
N ASN A 112 -3.30 4.95 -4.85
CA ASN A 112 -3.71 3.66 -4.30
C ASN A 112 -2.53 2.89 -3.74
N TYR A 113 -1.38 2.91 -4.42
CA TYR A 113 -0.16 2.27 -3.94
C TYR A 113 0.22 2.76 -2.53
N TYR A 114 0.15 4.07 -2.30
CA TYR A 114 0.51 4.67 -1.01
C TYR A 114 -0.56 4.41 0.06
N LEU A 115 -1.85 4.50 -0.28
CA LEU A 115 -2.93 4.16 0.65
C LEU A 115 -2.88 2.68 1.07
N GLU A 116 -2.55 1.76 0.15
CA GLU A 116 -2.42 0.35 0.49
C GLU A 116 -1.32 0.07 1.54
N LYS A 117 -0.31 0.95 1.66
CA LYS A 117 0.73 0.84 2.70
C LYS A 117 0.21 1.19 4.09
N THR A 118 -0.81 2.04 4.21
CA THR A 118 -1.39 2.44 5.49
C THR A 118 -2.43 1.44 6.01
N VAL A 119 -2.95 0.56 5.14
CA VAL A 119 -3.99 -0.43 5.47
C VAL A 119 -3.66 -1.26 6.70
N GLY A 120 -2.41 -1.68 6.86
CA GLY A 120 -2.01 -2.48 8.03
C GLY A 120 -2.24 -1.76 9.36
N MET A 121 -1.98 -0.46 9.39
CA MET A 121 -2.24 0.40 10.54
C MET A 121 -3.75 0.66 10.68
N CYS A 122 -4.45 0.99 9.58
CA CYS A 122 -5.89 1.23 9.59
C CYS A 122 -6.70 0.00 10.08
N ALA A 123 -6.28 -1.21 9.72
CA ALA A 123 -6.92 -2.45 10.13
C ALA A 123 -6.95 -2.62 11.66
N ARG A 124 -5.94 -2.14 12.38
CA ARG A 124 -5.87 -2.24 13.85
C ARG A 124 -6.95 -1.42 14.57
N PHE A 125 -7.54 -0.44 13.90
CA PHE A 125 -8.63 0.34 14.49
C PHE A 125 -9.99 -0.35 14.35
N ILE A 126 -10.11 -1.34 13.45
CA ILE A 126 -11.40 -1.92 13.08
C ILE A 126 -11.44 -3.44 13.23
N ASN A 127 -10.32 -4.10 13.53
CA ASN A 127 -10.22 -5.56 13.57
C ASN A 127 -11.05 -6.19 14.69
N GLU A 128 -11.45 -5.44 15.73
CA GLU A 128 -12.38 -5.91 16.77
C GLU A 128 -13.84 -5.98 16.30
N ASP A 129 -14.18 -5.39 15.14
CA ASP A 129 -15.53 -5.47 14.59
C ASP A 129 -15.92 -6.93 14.29
N ASP A 130 -17.13 -7.32 14.71
CA ASP A 130 -17.68 -8.68 14.54
C ASP A 130 -17.59 -9.19 13.10
N ARG A 131 -17.62 -8.27 12.12
CA ARG A 131 -17.47 -8.60 10.69
C ARG A 131 -16.15 -9.25 10.32
N TYR A 132 -15.11 -9.07 11.14
CA TYR A 132 -13.77 -9.63 10.91
C TYR A 132 -13.43 -10.76 11.88
N GLN A 133 -14.28 -11.02 12.87
CA GLN A 133 -14.06 -12.09 13.83
C GLN A 133 -14.26 -13.46 13.17
N PRO A 134 -13.49 -14.49 13.59
CA PRO A 134 -13.67 -15.83 13.06
C PRO A 134 -15.05 -16.39 13.42
N PRO A 135 -15.72 -17.12 12.51
CA PRO A 135 -17.02 -17.71 12.82
C PRO A 135 -16.88 -18.78 13.91
N PRO A 136 -17.96 -19.11 14.64
CA PRO A 136 -17.93 -20.12 15.70
C PRO A 136 -17.44 -21.51 15.25
N SER A 137 -17.65 -21.84 13.96
CA SER A 137 -17.20 -23.10 13.34
C SER A 137 -15.71 -23.11 12.96
N HIS A 138 -15.01 -21.97 13.04
CA HIS A 138 -13.62 -21.87 12.64
C HIS A 138 -12.72 -22.69 13.57
N LYS A 139 -11.69 -23.33 13.02
CA LYS A 139 -10.76 -24.20 13.78
C LYS A 139 -10.10 -23.50 14.98
N ILE A 140 -9.90 -22.18 14.90
CA ILE A 140 -9.34 -21.36 15.98
C ILE A 140 -10.22 -21.45 17.25
N MET A 141 -11.55 -21.57 17.08
CA MET A 141 -12.47 -21.63 18.21
C MET A 141 -12.33 -22.90 19.05
N GLN A 142 -11.77 -23.97 18.46
CA GLN A 142 -11.57 -25.28 19.09
C GLN A 142 -10.27 -25.36 19.92
N LEU A 143 -9.43 -24.31 19.88
CA LEU A 143 -8.21 -24.25 20.67
C LEU A 143 -8.53 -24.20 22.17
N LYS A 144 -7.81 -25.02 22.94
CA LYS A 144 -7.96 -25.11 24.41
C LYS A 144 -7.11 -24.09 25.15
N ASP A 145 -5.93 -23.78 24.62
CA ASP A 145 -5.06 -22.75 25.16
C ASP A 145 -5.65 -21.37 24.86
N SER A 146 -6.00 -20.62 25.90
CA SER A 146 -6.67 -19.32 25.78
C SER A 146 -5.80 -18.28 25.09
N ASP A 147 -4.52 -18.24 25.44
CA ASP A 147 -3.58 -17.22 24.97
C ASP A 147 -3.25 -17.44 23.50
N GLU A 148 -3.05 -18.69 23.10
CA GLU A 148 -2.84 -19.06 21.71
C GLU A 148 -4.10 -18.83 20.87
N LYS A 149 -5.28 -19.11 21.44
CA LYS A 149 -6.55 -18.82 20.79
C LYS A 149 -6.70 -17.32 20.52
N GLU A 150 -6.45 -16.46 21.51
CA GLU A 150 -6.55 -15.01 21.38
C GLU A 150 -5.58 -14.45 20.32
N LYS A 151 -4.31 -14.89 20.34
CA LYS A 151 -3.31 -14.49 19.32
C LYS A 151 -3.73 -14.85 17.90
N GLN A 152 -4.31 -16.04 17.71
CA GLN A 152 -4.80 -16.47 16.41
C GLN A 152 -6.07 -15.71 15.98
N ILE A 153 -6.96 -15.37 16.91
CA ILE A 153 -8.13 -14.51 16.65
C ILE A 153 -7.69 -13.11 16.22
N ASP A 154 -6.75 -12.48 16.93
CA ASP A 154 -6.23 -11.16 16.57
C ASP A 154 -5.61 -11.18 15.16
N THR A 155 -4.76 -12.16 14.89
CA THR A 155 -4.09 -12.31 13.59
C THR A 155 -5.12 -12.50 12.46
N TYR A 156 -6.11 -13.38 12.67
CA TYR A 156 -7.19 -13.62 11.72
C TYR A 156 -7.97 -12.33 11.42
N SER A 157 -8.43 -11.66 12.47
CA SER A 157 -9.30 -10.49 12.34
C SER A 157 -8.57 -9.32 11.71
N GLN A 158 -7.29 -9.15 12.05
CA GLN A 158 -6.40 -8.18 11.44
C GLN A 158 -6.22 -8.44 9.93
N ASP A 159 -6.08 -9.70 9.51
CA ASP A 159 -5.93 -10.03 8.09
C ASP A 159 -7.24 -9.90 7.30
N GLU A 160 -8.38 -10.23 7.88
CA GLU A 160 -9.70 -9.98 7.28
C GLU A 160 -9.98 -8.47 7.13
N ALA A 161 -9.71 -7.67 8.17
CA ALA A 161 -9.81 -6.21 8.11
C ALA A 161 -8.90 -5.62 7.02
N LYS A 162 -7.65 -6.07 6.90
CA LYS A 162 -6.74 -5.65 5.82
C LYS A 162 -7.30 -6.00 4.43
N LYS A 163 -7.82 -7.22 4.24
CA LYS A 163 -8.40 -7.65 2.96
C LYS A 163 -9.59 -6.76 2.58
N TRP A 164 -10.46 -6.48 3.54
CA TRP A 164 -11.60 -5.61 3.34
C TRP A 164 -11.18 -4.19 2.96
N LEU A 165 -10.25 -3.58 3.70
CA LEU A 165 -9.75 -2.23 3.44
C LEU A 165 -9.07 -2.11 2.07
N LYS A 166 -8.29 -3.12 1.65
CA LYS A 166 -7.72 -3.16 0.29
C LYS A 166 -8.80 -3.17 -0.78
N LYS A 167 -9.87 -3.93 -0.57
CA LYS A 167 -11.01 -3.95 -1.50
C LYS A 167 -11.75 -2.62 -1.52
N TYR A 168 -11.95 -2.00 -0.35
CA TYR A 168 -12.55 -0.68 -0.22
C TYR A 168 -11.76 0.39 -1.00
N ILE A 169 -10.44 0.49 -0.77
CA ILE A 169 -9.57 1.47 -1.47
C ILE A 169 -9.62 1.32 -2.99
N LYS A 170 -9.65 0.07 -3.49
CA LYS A 170 -9.75 -0.22 -4.92
C LYS A 170 -11.12 0.14 -5.52
N GLY A 171 -12.16 0.18 -4.70
CA GLY A 171 -13.52 0.54 -5.11
C GLY A 171 -13.84 2.03 -5.01
N LEU A 172 -12.94 2.85 -4.45
CA LEU A 172 -13.00 4.31 -4.46
C LEU A 172 -12.50 4.86 -5.80
#